data_AF-A0A1F9IMV1-F1
#
_entry.id   AF-A0A1F9IMV1-F1
#
_cell.length_a   1.000
_cell.length_b   1.000
_cell.length_c   1.000
_cell.angle_alpha   90.00
_cell.angle_beta   90.00
_cell.angle_gamma   90.00
#
_symmetry.space_group_name_H-M   'P 1'
#
loop_
_entity.id
_entity.type
_entity.pdbx_description
1 polymer ?
#
loop_
_entity_poly.entity_id
_entity_poly.type
_entity_poly.pdbx_seq_one_letter_code
_entity_poly.pdbx_strand_id
1 'polypeptide(L)'
;MVRLSDITTRRPLRRTEIEGRRPSRARRQPLDRDFTFDRDGHNWTFEEGHVLVEGQDVNEVINETQDLSIWLGVIGGLTDYKKFVVSRSHSNSQITEFCTVLDALLEKLMGKTKKFYDDKLFGLSWKLDHGELVINGININSFLALYEQRKTDKAKSFLLGIRDKLQMILSNKASNSDYERIRETVEKLSERIQEILGEKSPSHPRLLLRSGRPSR
;
A
#
# COMPACT_ATOMS: atom_id res chain seq x y z
N MET A 1 -18.66 -11.71 11.44
CA MET A 1 -17.96 -11.02 12.54
C MET A 1 -17.57 -12.10 13.55
N VAL A 2 -16.34 -12.59 13.48
CA VAL A 2 -15.88 -13.76 14.26
C VAL A 2 -14.85 -13.25 15.27
N ARG A 3 -15.14 -13.42 16.56
CA ARG A 3 -14.24 -13.11 17.67
C ARG A 3 -13.52 -14.39 18.09
N LEU A 4 -12.20 -14.31 18.25
CA LEU A 4 -11.29 -15.42 18.55
C LEU A 4 -11.20 -15.80 20.05
N SER A 5 -12.27 -15.61 20.83
CA SER A 5 -12.18 -15.66 22.29
C SER A 5 -12.87 -16.85 22.98
N ASP A 6 -13.32 -17.87 22.25
CA ASP A 6 -13.99 -19.03 22.85
C ASP A 6 -13.33 -20.34 22.40
N ILE A 7 -12.62 -21.01 23.31
CA ILE A 7 -12.63 -22.48 23.56
C ILE A 7 -11.73 -22.71 24.79
N THR A 8 -12.38 -23.01 25.91
CA THR A 8 -11.73 -23.48 27.14
C THR A 8 -12.09 -24.95 27.38
N THR A 9 -11.10 -25.71 27.85
CA THR A 9 -11.24 -26.87 28.75
C THR A 9 -11.83 -28.18 28.22
N ARG A 10 -10.97 -29.20 27.98
CA ARG A 10 -11.24 -30.60 28.42
C ARG A 10 -9.95 -31.32 28.85
N ARG A 11 -10.08 -32.03 29.98
CA ARG A 11 -9.07 -32.80 30.75
C ARG A 11 -8.67 -34.12 30.07
N PRO A 12 -7.61 -34.80 30.57
CA PRO A 12 -6.86 -35.82 29.84
C PRO A 12 -7.39 -37.25 30.03
N LEU A 13 -7.15 -38.11 29.05
CA LEU A 13 -7.30 -39.57 29.17
C LEU A 13 -5.95 -40.25 28.99
N ARG A 14 -5.69 -41.20 29.90
CA ARG A 14 -4.49 -42.02 30.04
C ARG A 14 -4.50 -43.23 29.10
N ARG A 15 -3.28 -43.59 28.67
CA ARG A 15 -2.72 -44.94 28.41
C ARG A 15 -3.10 -45.67 27.12
N THR A 16 -2.08 -45.93 26.29
CA THR A 16 -1.55 -47.28 26.04
C THR A 16 -0.18 -47.19 25.36
N GLU A 17 0.83 -47.80 25.97
CA GLU A 17 2.11 -48.17 25.34
C GLU A 17 1.86 -49.29 24.34
N ILE A 18 2.33 -49.12 23.10
CA ILE A 18 2.66 -50.24 22.21
C ILE A 18 3.99 -49.88 21.54
N GLU A 19 5.03 -50.61 21.92
CA GLU A 19 6.35 -50.64 21.30
C GLU A 19 6.23 -51.04 19.82
N GLY A 20 6.61 -50.12 18.95
CA GLY A 20 6.92 -50.40 17.56
C GLY A 20 8.18 -49.65 17.20
N ARG A 21 9.33 -50.35 17.18
CA ARG A 21 10.63 -49.84 16.70
C ARG A 21 10.44 -49.26 15.29
N ARG A 22 10.35 -47.94 15.22
CA ARG A 22 10.57 -47.16 13.99
C ARG A 22 12.02 -46.70 13.98
N PRO A 23 12.70 -46.70 12.83
CA PRO A 23 14.05 -46.16 12.73
C PRO A 23 14.00 -44.71 13.18
N SER A 24 14.90 -44.37 14.10
CA SER A 24 15.12 -43.05 14.65
C SER A 24 15.22 -42.05 13.50
N ARG A 25 14.11 -41.38 13.17
CA ARG A 25 14.15 -40.13 12.40
C ARG A 25 15.07 -39.24 13.22
N ALA A 26 16.24 -38.96 12.66
CA ALA A 26 17.15 -37.96 13.16
C ALA A 26 16.32 -36.79 13.68
N ARG A 27 16.44 -36.49 14.97
CA ARG A 27 15.97 -35.22 15.52
C ARG A 27 16.63 -34.16 14.66
N ARG A 28 15.90 -33.62 13.68
CA ARG A 28 16.26 -32.35 13.05
C ARG A 28 16.40 -31.39 14.23
N GLN A 29 17.62 -30.96 14.50
CA GLN A 29 17.83 -29.82 15.39
C GLN A 29 16.85 -28.72 14.94
N PRO A 30 16.18 -28.01 15.86
CA PRO A 30 15.29 -26.94 15.46
C PRO A 30 16.12 -25.94 14.65
N LEU A 31 15.71 -25.71 13.41
CA LEU A 31 16.29 -24.70 12.54
C LEU A 31 16.16 -23.36 13.30
N ASP A 32 17.31 -22.80 13.65
CA ASP A 32 17.54 -21.41 14.00
C ASP A 32 16.54 -20.70 14.93
N ARG A 33 16.74 -20.86 16.25
CA ARG A 33 16.01 -20.06 17.27
C ARG A 33 16.21 -18.55 17.12
N ASP A 34 17.23 -18.13 16.39
CA ASP A 34 17.59 -16.72 16.22
C ASP A 34 16.61 -15.96 15.34
N PHE A 35 15.82 -16.67 14.54
CA PHE A 35 14.75 -16.11 13.68
C PHE A 35 13.34 -16.42 14.19
N THR A 36 13.16 -16.84 15.44
CA THR A 36 11.83 -16.99 16.03
C THR A 36 11.56 -15.83 17.00
N PHE A 37 10.43 -15.14 16.84
CA PHE A 37 10.05 -13.96 17.62
C PHE A 37 8.60 -14.05 18.05
N ASP A 38 8.36 -13.97 19.36
CA ASP A 38 7.00 -13.87 19.90
C ASP A 38 6.67 -12.40 20.18
N ARG A 39 5.51 -11.97 19.70
CA ARG A 39 4.96 -10.64 19.95
C ARG A 39 3.47 -10.74 20.21
N ASP A 40 3.04 -10.24 21.35
CA ASP A 40 1.61 -10.14 21.70
C ASP A 40 0.89 -11.51 21.61
N GLY A 41 1.61 -12.62 21.83
CA GLY A 41 1.09 -13.99 21.68
C GLY A 41 1.02 -14.49 20.24
N HIS A 42 1.63 -13.77 19.29
CA HIS A 42 1.83 -14.19 17.91
C HIS A 42 3.28 -14.60 17.67
N ASN A 43 3.46 -15.79 17.10
CA ASN A 43 4.74 -16.34 16.73
C ASN A 43 5.13 -15.95 15.29
N TRP A 44 6.24 -15.25 15.16
CA TRP A 44 6.86 -14.82 13.92
C TRP A 44 8.07 -15.69 13.62
N THR A 45 8.15 -16.18 12.39
CA THR A 45 9.25 -17.03 11.93
C THR A 45 9.72 -16.59 10.55
N PHE A 46 10.99 -16.86 10.23
CA PHE A 46 11.56 -16.63 8.92
C PHE A 46 12.06 -17.96 8.39
N GLU A 47 11.39 -18.48 7.36
CA GLU A 47 11.65 -19.80 6.80
C GLU A 47 11.68 -19.69 5.27
N GLU A 48 12.74 -20.23 4.65
CA GLU A 48 12.87 -20.33 3.19
C GLU A 48 12.70 -18.99 2.43
N GLY A 49 13.08 -17.85 3.05
CA GLY A 49 12.93 -16.53 2.45
C GLY A 49 11.57 -15.86 2.69
N HIS A 50 10.69 -16.49 3.48
CA HIS A 50 9.35 -16.01 3.79
C HIS A 50 9.25 -15.60 5.26
N VAL A 51 8.51 -14.51 5.52
CA VAL A 51 8.13 -14.11 6.88
C VAL A 51 6.75 -14.68 7.18
N LEU A 52 6.66 -15.52 8.19
CA LEU A 52 5.44 -16.19 8.59
C LEU A 52 4.96 -15.67 9.95
N VAL A 53 3.64 -15.50 10.10
CA VAL A 53 2.96 -15.21 11.38
C VAL A 53 1.92 -16.28 11.62
N GLU A 54 2.03 -17.02 12.71
CA GLU A 54 1.13 -18.16 12.99
C GLU A 54 1.08 -19.17 11.82
N GLY A 55 2.21 -19.33 11.10
CA GLY A 55 2.32 -20.19 9.93
C GLY A 55 1.71 -19.64 8.63
N GLN A 56 1.22 -18.39 8.62
CA GLN A 56 0.74 -17.71 7.41
C GLN A 56 1.78 -16.76 6.84
N ASP A 57 1.96 -16.75 5.52
CA ASP A 57 2.87 -15.82 4.86
C ASP A 57 2.34 -14.39 4.95
N VAL A 58 3.15 -13.51 5.53
CA VAL A 58 2.84 -12.09 5.70
C VAL A 58 2.56 -11.42 4.35
N ASN A 59 3.29 -11.78 3.29
CA ASN A 59 3.08 -11.23 1.95
C ASN A 59 1.68 -11.57 1.40
N GLU A 60 1.16 -12.77 1.68
CA GLU A 60 -0.19 -13.19 1.31
C GLU A 60 -1.22 -12.40 2.11
N VAL A 61 -1.08 -12.35 3.44
CA VAL A 61 -1.98 -11.58 4.33
C VAL A 61 -2.07 -10.12 3.90
N ILE A 62 -0.94 -9.47 3.59
CA ILE A 62 -0.90 -8.08 3.13
C ILE A 62 -1.64 -7.90 1.80
N ASN A 63 -1.62 -8.90 0.91
CA ASN A 63 -2.26 -8.85 -0.39
C ASN A 63 -3.78 -9.09 -0.33
N GLU A 64 -4.23 -9.98 0.55
CA GLU A 64 -5.62 -10.38 0.66
C GLU A 64 -6.46 -9.36 1.45
N THR A 65 -5.86 -8.66 2.41
CA THR A 65 -6.57 -7.67 3.23
C THR A 65 -6.45 -6.24 2.68
N GLN A 66 -7.52 -5.46 2.88
CA GLN A 66 -7.54 -4.00 2.67
C GLN A 66 -7.77 -3.23 3.99
N ASP A 67 -7.60 -3.90 5.13
CA ASP A 67 -7.78 -3.29 6.43
C ASP A 67 -6.50 -2.55 6.89
N LEU A 68 -6.61 -1.23 7.02
CA LEU A 68 -5.52 -0.37 7.49
C LEU A 68 -5.02 -0.77 8.89
N SER A 69 -5.91 -1.17 9.80
CA SER A 69 -5.52 -1.57 11.16
C SER A 69 -4.64 -2.81 11.13
N ILE A 70 -4.95 -3.76 10.25
CA ILE A 70 -4.11 -4.95 10.04
C ILE A 70 -2.75 -4.54 9.47
N TRP A 71 -2.72 -3.69 8.45
CA TRP A 71 -1.45 -3.21 7.86
C TRP A 71 -0.56 -2.51 8.89
N LEU A 72 -1.11 -1.61 9.70
CA LEU A 72 -0.36 -0.92 10.75
C LEU A 72 0.15 -1.89 11.83
N GLY A 73 -0.65 -2.89 12.21
CA GLY A 73 -0.24 -3.95 13.12
C GLY A 73 0.94 -4.77 12.57
N VAL A 74 0.88 -5.15 11.29
CA VAL A 74 1.95 -5.87 10.60
C VAL A 74 3.21 -5.01 10.46
N ILE A 75 3.10 -3.71 10.13
CA ILE A 75 4.24 -2.78 10.09
C ILE A 75 4.95 -2.75 11.45
N GLY A 76 4.17 -2.62 12.53
CA GLY A 76 4.70 -2.71 13.89
C GLY A 76 5.43 -4.04 14.09
N GLY A 77 4.75 -5.15 13.80
CA GLY A 77 5.26 -6.53 13.94
C GLY A 77 6.60 -6.73 13.26
N LEU A 78 6.68 -6.40 11.97
CA LEU A 78 7.89 -6.46 11.15
C LEU A 78 9.01 -5.57 11.69
N THR A 79 8.69 -4.36 12.15
CA THR A 79 9.67 -3.42 12.71
C THR A 79 10.31 -3.98 13.99
N ASP A 80 9.49 -4.53 14.89
CA ASP A 80 9.98 -5.07 16.15
C ASP A 80 10.70 -6.42 15.95
N TYR A 81 10.22 -7.23 15.00
CA TYR A 81 10.87 -8.47 14.61
C TYR A 81 12.27 -8.20 14.02
N LYS A 82 12.39 -7.20 13.13
CA LYS A 82 13.68 -6.77 12.58
C LYS A 82 14.64 -6.36 13.70
N LYS A 83 14.19 -5.50 14.63
CA LYS A 83 15.01 -5.06 15.78
C LYS A 83 15.46 -6.26 16.62
N PHE A 84 14.55 -7.18 16.91
CA PHE A 84 14.84 -8.36 17.71
C PHE A 84 15.94 -9.24 17.08
N VAL A 85 15.76 -9.65 15.82
CA VAL A 85 16.69 -10.55 15.12
C VAL A 85 18.06 -9.87 14.93
N VAL A 86 18.07 -8.60 14.51
CA VAL A 86 19.33 -7.84 14.33
C VAL A 86 20.07 -7.65 15.66
N SER A 87 19.36 -7.47 16.78
CA SER A 87 20.00 -7.29 18.09
C SER A 87 20.65 -8.55 18.66
N ARG A 88 20.22 -9.74 18.22
CA ARG A 88 20.71 -11.03 18.73
C ARG A 88 21.72 -11.70 17.81
N SER A 89 21.70 -11.38 16.53
CA SER A 89 22.48 -12.11 15.53
C SER A 89 23.89 -11.53 15.38
N HIS A 90 24.91 -12.39 15.47
CA HIS A 90 26.32 -12.00 15.50
C HIS A 90 27.00 -12.01 14.10
N SER A 91 26.21 -11.83 13.04
CA SER A 91 26.56 -11.88 11.61
C SER A 91 26.38 -13.25 10.95
N ASN A 92 25.67 -13.27 9.81
CA ASN A 92 25.65 -14.29 8.77
C ASN A 92 24.80 -13.78 7.60
N SER A 93 25.09 -14.20 6.37
CA SER A 93 24.39 -13.83 5.13
C SER A 93 22.85 -13.92 5.21
N GLN A 94 22.32 -14.84 6.03
CA GLN A 94 20.89 -14.98 6.29
C GLN A 94 20.25 -13.75 6.94
N ILE A 95 20.98 -12.98 7.76
CA ILE A 95 20.47 -11.73 8.33
C ILE A 95 20.28 -10.69 7.22
N THR A 96 21.17 -10.66 6.23
CA THR A 96 21.07 -9.75 5.09
C THR A 96 19.85 -10.10 4.23
N GLU A 97 19.64 -11.39 3.97
CA GLU A 97 18.46 -11.88 3.26
C GLU A 97 17.17 -11.53 4.01
N PHE A 98 17.11 -11.88 5.30
CA PHE A 98 16.02 -11.52 6.21
C PHE A 98 15.72 -10.02 6.20
N CYS A 99 16.73 -9.17 6.38
CA CYS A 99 16.56 -7.72 6.35
C CYS A 99 16.01 -7.24 5.00
N THR A 100 16.49 -7.81 3.91
CA THR A 100 16.06 -7.44 2.55
C THR A 100 14.59 -7.79 2.32
N VAL A 101 14.16 -9.00 2.72
CA VAL A 101 12.76 -9.42 2.64
C VAL A 101 11.87 -8.53 3.51
N LEU A 102 12.29 -8.25 4.74
CA LEU A 102 11.59 -7.35 5.65
C LEU A 102 11.44 -5.94 5.10
N ASP A 103 12.52 -5.38 4.55
CA ASP A 103 12.50 -4.03 4.00
C ASP A 103 11.58 -3.95 2.78
N ALA A 104 11.57 -4.97 1.92
CA ALA A 104 10.62 -5.05 0.81
C ALA A 104 9.16 -5.13 1.30
N LEU A 105 8.88 -5.91 2.34
CA LEU A 105 7.54 -6.00 2.94
C LEU A 105 7.11 -4.68 3.59
N LEU A 106 8.01 -4.02 4.32
CA LEU A 106 7.76 -2.73 4.95
C LEU A 106 7.52 -1.64 3.90
N GLU A 107 8.35 -1.58 2.85
CA GLU A 107 8.18 -0.62 1.75
C GLU A 107 6.82 -0.81 1.07
N LYS A 108 6.45 -2.06 0.77
CA LYS A 108 5.15 -2.41 0.19
C LYS A 108 3.99 -1.96 1.08
N LEU A 109 4.05 -2.22 2.39
CA LEU A 109 3.03 -1.81 3.36
C LEU A 109 2.94 -0.30 3.53
N MET A 110 4.07 0.39 3.57
CA MET A 110 4.14 1.86 3.61
C MET A 110 3.54 2.47 2.35
N GLY A 111 3.80 1.89 1.18
CA GLY A 111 3.18 2.28 -0.08
C GLY A 111 1.66 2.12 -0.05
N LYS A 112 1.15 0.97 0.42
CA LYS A 112 -0.30 0.73 0.58
C LYS A 112 -0.95 1.69 1.58
N THR A 113 -0.30 1.90 2.73
CA THR A 113 -0.79 2.80 3.79
C THR A 113 -0.83 4.24 3.30
N LYS A 114 0.23 4.70 2.64
CA LYS A 114 0.30 6.02 2.02
C LYS A 114 -0.83 6.19 1.01
N LYS A 115 -1.02 5.21 0.10
CA LYS A 115 -2.13 5.23 -0.87
C LYS A 115 -3.49 5.36 -0.19
N PHE A 116 -3.74 4.60 0.87
CA PHE A 116 -4.98 4.68 1.64
C PHE A 116 -5.20 6.08 2.24
N TYR A 117 -4.16 6.68 2.83
CA TYR A 117 -4.26 8.04 3.37
C TYR A 117 -4.43 9.08 2.28
N ASP A 118 -3.74 8.97 1.15
CA ASP A 118 -3.91 9.86 0.01
C ASP A 118 -5.36 9.79 -0.49
N ASP A 119 -5.91 8.58 -0.65
CA ASP A 119 -7.31 8.38 -1.05
C ASP A 119 -8.30 8.99 -0.05
N LYS A 120 -8.03 8.87 1.26
CA LYS A 120 -8.90 9.38 2.35
C LYS A 120 -8.78 10.89 2.58
N LEU A 121 -7.57 11.43 2.64
CA LEU A 121 -7.28 12.83 2.95
C LEU A 121 -7.66 13.75 1.79
N PHE A 122 -7.39 13.33 0.55
CA PHE A 122 -7.76 14.11 -0.62
C PHE A 122 -9.19 13.81 -1.11
N GLY A 123 -9.87 12.83 -0.50
CA GLY A 123 -11.20 12.38 -0.91
C GLY A 123 -11.23 12.03 -2.39
N LEU A 124 -10.11 11.53 -2.91
CA LEU A 124 -9.83 11.33 -4.32
C LEU A 124 -9.55 9.85 -4.56
N SER A 125 -10.61 9.11 -4.85
CA SER A 125 -10.49 7.77 -5.40
C SER A 125 -10.55 7.84 -6.92
N TRP A 126 -9.65 7.15 -7.60
CA TRP A 126 -9.71 7.00 -9.04
C TRP A 126 -9.45 5.55 -9.44
N LYS A 127 -10.05 5.13 -10.55
CA LYS A 127 -9.81 3.84 -11.19
C LYS A 127 -9.96 3.98 -12.70
N LEU A 128 -9.35 3.06 -13.43
CA LEU A 128 -9.68 2.83 -14.83
C LEU A 128 -10.80 1.79 -14.91
N ASP A 129 -11.88 2.14 -15.58
CA ASP A 129 -13.02 1.26 -15.83
C ASP A 129 -13.24 1.19 -17.34
N HIS A 130 -12.99 0.03 -17.95
CA HIS A 130 -13.05 -0.16 -19.41
C HIS A 130 -12.19 0.85 -20.22
N GLY A 131 -11.04 1.26 -19.67
CA GLY A 131 -10.15 2.26 -20.28
C GLY A 131 -10.56 3.71 -20.03
N GLU A 132 -11.65 3.95 -19.32
CA GLU A 132 -12.12 5.29 -18.96
C GLU A 132 -11.75 5.66 -17.53
N LEU A 133 -11.40 6.93 -17.32
CA LEU A 133 -11.07 7.43 -15.99
C LEU A 133 -12.35 7.68 -15.20
N VAL A 134 -12.46 7.00 -14.06
CA VAL A 134 -13.54 7.16 -13.09
C VAL A 134 -12.97 7.79 -11.82
N ILE A 135 -13.44 8.97 -11.45
CA ILE A 135 -13.05 9.66 -10.21
C ILE A 135 -14.24 9.72 -9.27
N ASN A 136 -14.08 9.20 -8.05
CA ASN A 136 -15.12 9.12 -7.03
C ASN A 136 -16.43 8.50 -7.55
N GLY A 137 -16.30 7.44 -8.36
CA GLY A 137 -17.43 6.74 -8.96
C GLY A 137 -18.06 7.45 -10.16
N ILE A 138 -17.48 8.55 -10.65
CA ILE A 138 -18.00 9.33 -11.77
C ILE A 138 -17.07 9.16 -12.97
N ASN A 139 -17.63 8.68 -14.08
CA ASN A 139 -16.96 8.63 -15.37
C ASN A 139 -16.83 10.05 -15.94
N ILE A 140 -15.59 10.50 -16.15
CA ILE A 140 -15.32 11.89 -16.50
C ILE A 140 -15.76 12.21 -17.93
N ASN A 141 -15.56 11.31 -18.89
CA ASN A 141 -16.03 11.50 -20.27
C ASN A 141 -17.56 11.64 -20.33
N SER A 142 -18.28 10.77 -19.61
CA SER A 142 -19.74 10.82 -19.52
C SER A 142 -20.22 12.15 -18.93
N PHE A 143 -19.53 12.63 -17.89
CA PHE A 143 -19.86 13.91 -17.28
C PHE A 143 -19.61 15.10 -18.25
N LEU A 144 -18.50 15.08 -19.00
CA LEU A 144 -18.20 16.12 -19.99
C LEU A 144 -19.25 16.18 -21.10
N ALA A 145 -19.66 15.02 -21.62
CA ALA A 145 -20.72 14.94 -22.63
C ALA A 145 -22.05 15.53 -22.11
N LEU A 146 -22.41 15.26 -20.85
CA LEU A 146 -23.59 15.84 -20.21
C LEU A 146 -23.47 17.36 -20.01
N TYR A 147 -22.28 17.84 -19.63
CA TYR A 147 -22.04 19.27 -19.44
C TYR A 147 -22.17 20.06 -20.75
N GLU A 148 -21.67 19.51 -21.86
CA GLU A 148 -21.81 20.15 -23.18
C GLU A 148 -23.27 20.35 -23.59
N GLN A 149 -24.15 19.42 -23.19
CA GLN A 149 -25.60 19.54 -23.40
C GLN A 149 -26.28 20.50 -22.43
N ARG A 150 -25.82 20.57 -21.16
CA ARG A 150 -26.45 21.36 -20.09
C ARG A 150 -25.41 22.09 -19.23
N LYS A 151 -25.07 23.29 -19.66
CA LYS A 151 -24.11 24.19 -18.98
C LYS A 151 -24.76 24.90 -17.79
N THR A 152 -24.85 24.23 -16.66
CA THR A 152 -25.33 24.83 -15.39
C THR A 152 -24.16 25.28 -14.51
N ASP A 153 -24.36 26.29 -13.67
CA ASP A 153 -23.34 26.76 -12.74
C ASP A 153 -22.85 25.65 -11.79
N LYS A 154 -23.77 24.81 -11.31
CA LYS A 154 -23.44 23.65 -10.47
C LYS A 154 -22.51 22.67 -11.20
N ALA A 155 -22.78 22.39 -12.47
CA ALA A 155 -21.95 21.51 -13.28
C ALA A 155 -20.59 22.14 -13.59
N LYS A 156 -20.53 23.46 -13.79
CA LYS A 156 -19.28 24.22 -13.95
C LYS A 156 -18.42 24.16 -12.67
N SER A 157 -19.01 24.40 -11.49
CA SER A 157 -18.31 24.25 -10.20
C SER A 157 -17.78 22.82 -10.00
N PHE A 158 -18.54 21.82 -10.45
CA PHE A 158 -18.10 20.43 -10.40
C PHE A 158 -16.91 20.15 -11.35
N LEU A 159 -16.92 20.69 -12.58
CA LEU A 159 -15.77 20.61 -13.50
C LEU A 159 -14.52 21.26 -12.93
N LEU A 160 -14.64 22.41 -12.27
CA LEU A 160 -13.53 23.04 -11.56
C LEU A 160 -12.96 22.11 -10.48
N GLY A 161 -13.83 21.46 -9.70
CA GLY A 161 -13.41 20.44 -8.73
C GLY A 161 -12.73 19.23 -9.38
N ILE A 162 -13.19 18.76 -10.55
CA ILE A 162 -12.50 17.70 -11.30
C ILE A 162 -11.14 18.18 -11.79
N ARG A 163 -11.04 19.39 -12.36
CA ARG A 163 -9.77 19.98 -12.82
C ARG A 163 -8.74 19.99 -11.71
N ASP A 164 -9.10 20.50 -10.54
CA ASP A 164 -8.20 20.60 -9.40
C ASP A 164 -7.73 19.20 -8.97
N LYS A 165 -8.63 18.21 -8.97
CA LYS A 165 -8.30 16.81 -8.70
C LYS A 165 -7.36 16.20 -9.74
N LEU A 166 -7.57 16.45 -11.04
CA LEU A 166 -6.68 15.98 -12.10
C LEU A 166 -5.29 16.63 -11.97
N GLN A 167 -5.22 17.92 -11.62
CA GLN A 167 -3.96 18.60 -11.35
C GLN A 167 -3.23 18.02 -10.15
N MET A 168 -3.95 17.63 -9.10
CA MET A 168 -3.36 16.92 -7.97
C MET A 168 -2.78 15.56 -8.39
N ILE A 169 -3.50 14.80 -9.23
CA ILE A 169 -2.98 13.56 -9.81
C ILE A 169 -1.69 13.84 -10.58
N LEU A 170 -1.68 14.84 -11.47
CA LEU A 170 -0.49 15.21 -12.26
C LEU A 170 0.68 15.73 -11.43
N SER A 171 0.40 16.39 -10.30
CA SER A 171 1.42 16.92 -9.40
C SER A 171 2.03 15.83 -8.51
N ASN A 172 1.25 14.80 -8.19
CA ASN A 172 1.70 13.68 -7.38
C ASN A 172 2.44 12.67 -8.29
N LYS A 173 3.70 13.00 -8.61
CA LYS A 173 4.67 12.12 -9.30
C LYS A 173 5.10 10.96 -8.38
N ALA A 174 4.15 10.21 -7.85
CA ALA A 174 4.45 8.98 -7.16
C ALA A 174 4.94 7.97 -8.21
N SER A 175 6.01 7.24 -7.88
CA SER A 175 6.60 6.13 -8.65
C SER A 175 5.65 4.91 -8.76
N ASN A 176 4.36 5.14 -8.95
CA ASN A 176 3.34 4.13 -9.08
C ASN A 176 3.18 3.78 -10.56
N SER A 177 3.36 2.50 -10.92
CA SER A 177 3.18 2.04 -12.30
C SER A 177 1.80 2.36 -12.88
N ASP A 178 0.78 2.47 -12.03
CA ASP A 178 -0.56 2.83 -12.47
C ASP A 178 -0.65 4.31 -12.89
N TYR A 179 0.19 5.18 -12.32
CA TYR A 179 0.25 6.59 -12.70
C TYR A 179 0.72 6.77 -14.15
N GLU A 180 1.79 6.08 -14.55
CA GLU A 180 2.30 6.14 -15.92
C GLU A 180 1.26 5.67 -16.95
N ARG A 181 0.40 4.71 -16.57
CA ARG A 181 -0.68 4.23 -17.44
C ARG A 181 -1.79 5.27 -17.65
N ILE A 182 -2.10 6.09 -16.65
CA ILE A 182 -3.20 7.06 -16.72
C ILE A 182 -2.78 8.45 -17.12
N ARG A 183 -1.47 8.73 -17.11
CA ARG A 183 -0.94 10.08 -17.26
C ARG A 183 -1.44 10.78 -18.52
N GLU A 184 -1.33 10.13 -19.67
CA GLU A 184 -1.80 10.68 -20.95
C GLU A 184 -3.30 10.95 -20.93
N THR A 185 -4.10 10.06 -20.34
CA THR A 185 -5.54 10.24 -20.17
C THR A 185 -5.88 11.44 -19.28
N VAL A 186 -5.16 11.59 -18.17
CA VAL A 186 -5.34 12.71 -17.22
C VAL A 186 -4.94 14.03 -17.85
N GLU A 187 -3.83 14.08 -18.58
CA GLU A 187 -3.38 15.27 -19.32
C GLU A 187 -4.43 15.70 -20.36
N LYS A 188 -4.88 14.77 -21.21
CA LYS A 188 -5.94 15.02 -22.21
C LYS A 188 -7.25 15.51 -21.58
N LEU A 189 -7.69 14.89 -20.49
CA LEU A 189 -8.90 15.31 -19.78
C LEU A 189 -8.75 16.70 -19.15
N SER A 190 -7.57 16.99 -18.58
CA SER A 190 -7.27 18.31 -17.99
C SER A 190 -7.29 19.41 -19.05
N GLU A 191 -6.65 19.19 -20.21
CA GLU A 191 -6.68 20.12 -21.34
C GLU A 191 -8.12 20.33 -21.84
N ARG A 192 -8.87 19.23 -22.02
CA ARG A 192 -10.26 19.30 -22.47
C ARG A 192 -11.15 20.09 -21.52
N ILE A 193 -10.96 19.92 -20.21
CA ILE A 193 -11.70 20.70 -19.20
C ILE A 193 -11.32 22.18 -19.26
N GLN A 194 -10.03 22.52 -19.43
CA GLN A 194 -9.59 23.91 -19.59
C GLN A 194 -10.22 24.58 -20.81
N GLU A 195 -10.25 23.89 -21.95
CA GLU A 195 -10.92 24.35 -23.17
C GLU A 195 -12.41 24.62 -22.93
N ILE A 196 -13.11 23.67 -22.30
CA ILE A 196 -14.55 23.76 -22.03
C ILE A 196 -14.87 24.92 -21.07
N LEU A 197 -13.99 25.17 -20.10
CA LEU A 197 -14.13 26.28 -19.15
C LEU A 197 -13.73 27.63 -19.76
N GLY A 198 -13.08 27.63 -20.94
CA GLY A 198 -12.61 28.84 -21.61
C GLY A 198 -11.42 29.51 -20.89
N GLU A 199 -10.73 28.76 -20.03
CA GLU A 199 -9.55 29.24 -19.32
C GLU A 199 -8.32 29.02 -20.22
N LYS A 200 -7.58 30.10 -20.51
CA LYS A 200 -6.26 29.94 -21.16
C LYS A 200 -5.39 29.12 -20.22
N SER A 201 -4.75 28.05 -20.72
CA SER A 201 -3.82 27.25 -19.93
C SER A 201 -2.90 28.15 -19.13
N PRO A 202 -2.63 27.86 -17.84
CA PRO A 202 -1.67 28.62 -17.07
C PRO A 202 -0.31 28.41 -17.74
N SER A 203 0.07 29.36 -18.59
CA SER A 203 1.43 29.48 -19.09
C SER A 203 2.31 29.52 -17.85
N HIS A 204 3.17 28.52 -17.68
CA HIS A 204 4.15 28.47 -16.61
C HIS A 204 4.70 29.88 -16.36
N PRO A 205 4.75 30.36 -15.10
CA PRO A 205 5.34 31.65 -14.83
C PRO A 205 6.79 31.59 -15.31
N ARG A 206 7.06 32.21 -16.46
CA ARG A 206 8.43 32.55 -16.85
C ARG A 206 8.91 33.43 -15.72
N LEU A 207 9.82 32.89 -14.91
CA LEU A 207 10.60 33.65 -13.96
C LEU A 207 11.20 34.82 -14.74
N LEU A 208 10.57 35.98 -14.64
CA LEU A 208 11.14 37.24 -15.09
C LEU A 208 12.32 37.49 -14.15
N LEU A 209 13.49 37.00 -14.56
CA LEU A 209 14.77 37.46 -14.07
C LEU A 209 14.79 38.97 -14.30
N ARG A 210 14.51 39.68 -13.21
CA ARG A 210 14.64 41.11 -13.03
C ARG A 210 16.05 41.52 -13.46
N SER A 211 16.19 41.93 -14.71
CA SER A 211 17.40 42.58 -15.21
C SER A 211 17.64 43.84 -14.39
N GLY A 212 18.86 43.96 -13.88
CA GLY A 212 19.29 44.98 -12.93
C GLY A 212 19.04 46.42 -13.39
N ARG A 213 18.83 47.29 -12.39
CA ARG A 213 18.82 48.74 -12.54
C ARG A 213 20.16 49.23 -13.12
N PRO A 214 20.16 50.28 -13.96
CA PRO A 214 21.38 51.01 -14.26
C PRO A 214 21.78 51.86 -13.05
N SER A 215 23.06 51.79 -12.69
CA SER A 215 23.71 52.72 -11.75
C SER A 215 23.75 54.12 -12.36
N ARG A 216 23.58 55.14 -11.51
CA ARG A 216 23.79 56.55 -11.83
C ARG A 216 25.23 56.85 -12.20
#